data_AF-A0A4Q2DMJ8-F1
#
_entry.id   AF-A0A4Q2DMJ8-F1
#
_cell.length_a   1.000
_cell.length_b   1.000
_cell.length_c   1.000
_cell.angle_alpha   90.00
_cell.angle_beta   90.00
_cell.angle_gamma   90.00
#
_symmetry.space_group_name_H-M   'P 1'
#
loop_
_entity.id
_entity.type
_entity.pdbx_description
1 polymer ?
#
loop_
_entity_poly.entity_id
_entity_poly.type
_entity_poly.pdbx_seq_one_letter_code
_entity_poly.pdbx_strand_id
1 'polypeptide(L)'
;MSAGTESQSLESATTSIESQPDQKTRRYDRQLRLWAKSGQAALESAHLLVLSSSSTSTSILKNLVLPGVGQFTLLDRTITSPSDAGNNFFLEGLDSVGKPRAEEAVRLLLELNDGVKGHSIVEKDIQQVLSSEGESGVEWVKGFSLIIAHNLEKNALDQLSDLLWADFKSPPLVIIRSAGFLAEVFIQFHEHAIIDSHIDSTPSLRIDKPFPALLERSLAIDFENLDVTDHGHVPYVFILVRVLEEWKKSHDGNPPSTAAEKKEFKSLILNMRKKSDEENFEEAESQAYKCWTSTVVPSDIKSLFASSASSSNTPPHTKPFHILVKALEVYTSTVPPNTLPLSSTLPDMKASTKEYVEIQRLYKDRSVEEKNTFKGILANVIKEQGEDPNLIDDETIDSFVKNSHVLRLLSGKKWGWVDEDKAALTERAQTSSKQLGIHLALSALSSLHAKHAQAQATKQSQEGQNADFTPSLEELTAEAKAILPDGVELPEEDFDNAIGEAARSPTADLPNTAALLGGVVAQEVIKMITKQYVPIDGYCTIDLVETWTGVL
;
A
#
# COMPACT_ATOMS: atom_id res chain seq x y z
N MET A 1 -30.38 28.35 43.54
CA MET A 1 -29.36 29.39 43.77
C MET A 1 -28.02 28.72 43.96
N SER A 2 -26.97 29.33 43.41
CA SER A 2 -25.57 28.89 43.27
C SER A 2 -25.36 27.79 42.21
N ALA A 3 -24.95 28.09 40.96
CA ALA A 3 -23.66 28.67 40.50
C ALA A 3 -22.49 27.74 40.85
N GLY A 4 -21.60 27.32 39.96
CA GLY A 4 -21.43 27.49 38.52
C GLY A 4 -20.20 26.66 38.15
N THR A 5 -20.26 25.86 37.08
CA THR A 5 -19.09 25.10 36.60
C THR A 5 -18.36 26.01 35.62
N GLU A 6 -17.25 26.59 36.09
CA GLU A 6 -16.41 27.49 35.32
C GLU A 6 -15.92 26.81 34.02
N SER A 7 -16.20 27.48 32.92
CA SER A 7 -15.64 27.21 31.60
C SER A 7 -14.12 27.36 31.66
N GLN A 8 -13.39 26.26 31.45
CA GLN A 8 -11.95 26.29 31.27
C GLN A 8 -11.59 27.10 30.01
N SER A 9 -10.69 28.07 30.16
CA SER A 9 -10.15 28.87 29.05
C SER A 9 -9.32 28.01 28.10
N LEU A 10 -9.33 28.32 26.80
CA LEU A 10 -8.53 27.63 25.77
C LEU A 10 -7.02 27.52 26.08
N GLU A 11 -6.48 28.42 26.92
CA GLU A 11 -5.10 28.33 27.41
C GLU A 11 -4.87 27.16 28.40
N SER A 12 -5.88 26.75 29.18
CA SER A 12 -5.77 25.58 30.06
C SER A 12 -5.98 24.26 29.33
N ALA A 13 -6.72 24.28 28.20
CA ALA A 13 -6.87 23.12 27.32
C ALA A 13 -5.65 22.89 26.41
N THR A 14 -4.86 23.94 26.16
CA THR A 14 -3.61 23.86 25.37
C THR A 14 -2.35 23.68 26.24
N THR A 15 -2.43 23.87 27.56
CA THR A 15 -1.30 23.63 28.50
C THR A 15 -1.32 22.26 29.17
N SER A 16 -2.36 21.44 28.98
CA SER A 16 -2.26 19.99 29.19
C SER A 16 -1.54 19.33 28.00
N ILE A 17 -0.32 19.80 27.71
CA ILE A 17 0.62 19.08 26.86
C ILE A 17 0.99 17.84 27.67
N GLU A 18 0.36 16.75 27.23
CA GLU A 18 0.71 15.36 27.40
C GLU A 18 2.19 15.18 27.77
N SER A 19 2.42 14.34 28.78
CA SER A 19 3.74 13.83 29.15
C SER A 19 4.67 13.74 27.94
N GLN A 20 5.89 14.28 28.09
CA GLN A 20 6.95 14.18 27.09
C GLN A 20 6.87 12.82 26.36
N PRO A 21 6.67 12.80 25.02
CA PRO A 21 6.46 11.56 24.29
C PRO A 21 7.62 10.62 24.59
N ASP A 22 7.31 9.34 24.78
CA ASP A 22 8.33 8.35 25.13
C ASP A 22 9.43 8.31 24.05
N GLN A 23 10.60 7.80 24.43
CA GLN A 23 11.78 7.82 23.56
C GLN A 23 11.51 7.17 22.19
N LYS A 24 10.61 6.18 22.16
CA LYS A 24 10.20 5.44 20.97
C LYS A 24 9.31 6.29 20.05
N THR A 25 8.31 6.95 20.61
CA THR A 25 7.44 7.90 19.90
C THR A 25 8.27 9.05 19.31
N ARG A 26 9.29 9.53 20.02
CA ARG A 26 10.22 10.54 19.50
C ARG A 26 11.08 10.02 18.34
N ARG A 27 11.62 8.80 18.46
CA ARG A 27 12.43 8.18 17.39
C ARG A 27 11.62 8.04 16.12
N TYR A 28 10.36 7.61 16.23
CA TYR A 28 9.48 7.32 15.09
C TYR A 28 8.50 8.47 14.74
N ASP A 29 8.65 9.68 15.29
CA ASP A 29 7.68 10.77 15.10
C ASP A 29 7.40 11.06 13.61
N ARG A 30 8.45 11.08 12.77
CA ARG A 30 8.31 11.36 11.33
C ARG A 30 7.53 10.29 10.58
N GLN A 31 7.73 9.03 10.92
CA GLN A 31 7.08 7.91 10.24
C GLN A 31 5.68 7.62 10.81
N LEU A 32 5.44 7.92 12.09
CA LEU A 32 4.10 7.90 12.68
C LEU A 32 3.14 8.88 11.99
N ARG A 33 3.65 9.95 11.36
CA ARG A 33 2.83 10.86 10.55
C ARG A 33 2.39 10.25 9.21
N LEU A 34 3.08 9.21 8.75
CA LEU A 34 2.76 8.52 7.50
C LEU A 34 1.78 7.38 7.75
N TRP A 35 2.08 6.48 8.70
CA TRP A 35 1.30 5.26 8.92
C TRP A 35 0.65 5.11 10.30
N ALA A 36 0.64 6.19 11.08
CA ALA A 36 0.05 6.25 12.42
C ALA A 36 0.62 5.19 13.39
N LYS A 37 0.03 5.12 14.59
CA LYS A 37 0.42 4.14 15.63
C LYS A 37 0.07 2.71 15.23
N SER A 38 -1.04 2.50 14.52
CA SER A 38 -1.49 1.19 14.07
C SER A 38 -0.53 0.56 13.06
N GLY A 39 -0.06 1.35 12.06
CA GLY A 39 0.96 0.89 11.12
C GLY A 39 2.28 0.58 11.83
N GLN A 40 2.69 1.40 12.80
CA GLN A 40 3.88 1.12 13.60
C GLN A 40 3.75 -0.17 14.42
N ALA A 41 2.60 -0.41 15.06
CA ALA A 41 2.35 -1.63 15.81
C ALA A 41 2.38 -2.88 14.91
N ALA A 42 1.81 -2.79 13.71
CA ALA A 42 1.88 -3.86 12.71
C ALA A 42 3.35 -4.17 12.34
N LEU A 43 4.14 -3.14 12.05
CA LEU A 43 5.57 -3.27 11.71
C LEU A 43 6.37 -3.92 12.84
N GLU A 44 6.13 -3.51 14.09
CA GLU A 44 6.80 -4.04 15.29
C GLU A 44 6.37 -5.45 15.67
N SER A 45 5.21 -5.90 15.18
CA SER A 45 4.75 -7.28 15.35
C SER A 45 5.27 -8.24 14.29
N ALA A 46 5.82 -7.71 13.18
CA ALA A 46 6.17 -8.52 12.02
C ALA A 46 7.44 -9.34 12.23
N HIS A 47 7.46 -10.55 11.65
CA HIS A 47 8.65 -11.39 11.53
C HIS A 47 8.95 -11.70 10.07
N LEU A 48 10.09 -11.22 9.57
CA LEU A 48 10.48 -11.41 8.18
C LEU A 48 11.48 -12.55 8.02
N LEU A 49 11.29 -13.38 7.00
CA LEU A 49 12.30 -14.31 6.52
C LEU A 49 12.95 -13.72 5.27
N VAL A 50 14.27 -13.62 5.25
CA VAL A 50 15.02 -13.08 4.12
C VAL A 50 16.01 -14.12 3.61
N LEU A 51 15.84 -14.52 2.35
CA LEU A 51 16.52 -15.65 1.71
C LEU A 51 17.75 -15.21 0.91
N SER A 52 18.67 -14.50 1.58
CA SER A 52 20.00 -14.08 1.11
C SER A 52 20.53 -13.01 2.07
N SER A 53 21.86 -12.92 2.23
CA SER A 53 22.54 -11.81 2.93
C SER A 53 23.35 -10.94 1.97
N SER A 54 22.89 -10.80 0.72
CA SER A 54 23.47 -9.94 -0.31
C SER A 54 23.45 -8.45 0.06
N SER A 55 24.13 -7.61 -0.74
CA SER A 55 24.10 -6.15 -0.56
C SER A 55 22.68 -5.61 -0.77
N THR A 56 21.94 -6.15 -1.73
CA THR A 56 20.51 -5.84 -1.91
C THR A 56 19.69 -6.22 -0.67
N SER A 57 19.83 -7.46 -0.17
CA SER A 57 19.02 -7.95 0.97
C SER A 57 19.29 -7.16 2.25
N THR A 58 20.56 -6.84 2.53
CA THR A 58 20.94 -6.02 3.67
C THR A 58 20.53 -4.55 3.50
N SER A 59 20.51 -4.02 2.27
CA SER A 59 19.95 -2.70 1.97
C SER A 59 18.44 -2.61 2.19
N ILE A 60 17.70 -3.68 1.86
CA ILE A 60 16.27 -3.84 2.18
C ILE A 60 16.10 -3.85 3.70
N LEU A 61 16.84 -4.72 4.40
CA LEU A 61 16.77 -4.85 5.85
C LEU A 61 17.13 -3.56 6.57
N LYS A 62 18.14 -2.80 6.14
CA LYS A 62 18.44 -1.46 6.68
C LYS A 62 17.19 -0.59 6.72
N ASN A 63 16.44 -0.53 5.62
CA ASN A 63 15.24 0.28 5.50
C ASN A 63 14.01 -0.30 6.23
N LEU A 64 14.10 -1.52 6.79
CA LEU A 64 13.07 -2.15 7.63
C LEU A 64 13.45 -2.12 9.13
N VAL A 65 14.73 -2.25 9.44
CA VAL A 65 15.29 -2.17 10.80
C VAL A 65 15.22 -0.73 11.33
N LEU A 66 15.58 0.27 10.52
CA LEU A 66 15.48 1.69 10.92
C LEU A 66 14.08 2.11 11.37
N PRO A 67 12.99 1.80 10.63
CA PRO A 67 11.64 2.09 11.09
C PRO A 67 11.12 1.13 12.17
N GLY A 68 11.87 0.10 12.55
CA GLY A 68 11.56 -0.74 13.70
C GLY A 68 10.68 -1.94 13.37
N VAL A 69 10.99 -2.70 12.31
CA VAL A 69 10.43 -4.04 12.13
C VAL A 69 10.66 -4.90 13.37
N GLY A 70 9.67 -5.66 13.82
CA GLY A 70 9.75 -6.43 15.06
C GLY A 70 10.95 -7.37 15.09
N GLN A 71 11.04 -8.21 14.07
CA GLN A 71 12.12 -9.17 13.95
C GLN A 71 12.36 -9.64 12.52
N PHE A 72 13.58 -10.09 12.25
CA PHE A 72 13.96 -10.70 10.98
C PHE A 72 14.85 -11.93 11.18
N THR A 73 14.86 -12.81 10.20
CA THR A 73 15.73 -13.98 10.11
C THR A 73 16.39 -14.01 8.74
N LEU A 74 17.73 -13.96 8.70
CA LEU A 74 18.54 -14.22 7.51
C LEU A 74 18.81 -15.72 7.38
N LEU A 75 18.36 -16.34 6.29
CA LEU A 75 18.70 -17.72 5.93
C LEU A 75 19.71 -17.70 4.78
N ASP A 76 20.99 -17.83 5.12
CA ASP A 76 22.07 -17.78 4.13
C ASP A 76 23.32 -18.51 4.64
N ARG A 77 23.66 -19.60 3.96
CA ARG A 77 24.85 -20.42 4.23
C ARG A 77 26.14 -19.92 3.57
N THR A 78 26.08 -18.79 2.88
CA THR A 78 27.22 -18.24 2.13
C THR A 78 28.30 -17.75 3.09
N ILE A 79 29.55 -18.12 2.79
CA ILE A 79 30.72 -17.56 3.44
C ILE A 79 31.14 -16.30 2.70
N THR A 80 31.42 -15.24 3.45
CA THR A 80 31.77 -13.92 2.92
C THR A 80 33.01 -14.01 2.04
N SER A 81 32.87 -13.62 0.78
CA SER A 81 33.97 -13.45 -0.17
C SER A 81 34.53 -12.02 -0.15
N PRO A 82 35.71 -11.77 -0.74
CA PRO A 82 36.22 -10.40 -0.91
C PRO A 82 35.28 -9.49 -1.72
N SER A 83 34.54 -10.03 -2.70
CA SER A 83 33.57 -9.25 -3.47
C SER A 83 32.35 -8.86 -2.63
N ASP A 84 31.87 -9.74 -1.75
CA ASP A 84 30.80 -9.41 -0.80
C ASP A 84 31.24 -8.29 0.15
N ALA A 85 32.43 -8.43 0.73
CA ALA A 85 33.00 -7.43 1.63
C ALA A 85 33.21 -6.06 0.95
N GLY A 86 33.43 -6.04 -0.36
CA GLY A 86 33.62 -4.82 -1.14
C GLY A 86 32.32 -4.11 -1.53
N ASN A 87 31.18 -4.80 -1.57
CA ASN A 87 29.91 -4.24 -2.06
C ASN A 87 28.81 -4.12 -0.99
N ASN A 88 28.98 -4.71 0.19
CA ASN A 88 27.97 -4.75 1.24
C ASN A 88 28.39 -3.90 2.46
N PHE A 89 27.60 -2.88 2.77
CA PHE A 89 27.84 -1.99 3.91
C PHE A 89 27.72 -2.68 5.28
N PHE A 90 27.02 -3.82 5.32
CA PHE A 90 26.81 -4.62 6.53
C PHE A 90 27.78 -5.80 6.60
N LEU A 91 29.00 -5.59 6.11
CA LEU A 91 30.16 -6.46 6.32
C LEU A 91 31.36 -5.58 6.69
N GLU A 92 32.21 -6.05 7.60
CA GLU A 92 33.35 -5.32 8.14
C GLU A 92 34.60 -5.47 7.23
N GLY A 93 34.43 -5.15 5.95
CA GLY A 93 35.48 -5.25 4.94
C GLY A 93 36.21 -6.60 4.96
N LEU A 94 37.55 -6.55 4.96
CA LEU A 94 38.38 -7.77 4.95
C LEU A 94 38.20 -8.63 6.21
N ASP A 95 37.77 -8.06 7.34
CA ASP A 95 37.62 -8.80 8.60
C ASP A 95 36.41 -9.73 8.58
N SER A 96 35.42 -9.50 7.72
CA SER A 96 34.30 -10.42 7.53
C SER A 96 34.61 -11.55 6.56
N VAL A 97 35.66 -11.43 5.72
CA VAL A 97 36.01 -12.47 4.73
C VAL A 97 36.30 -13.79 5.41
N GLY A 98 35.68 -14.86 4.92
CA GLY A 98 35.78 -16.21 5.50
C GLY A 98 34.81 -16.50 6.65
N LYS A 99 34.02 -15.51 7.10
CA LYS A 99 32.96 -15.70 8.11
C LYS A 99 31.58 -15.87 7.46
N PRO A 100 30.60 -16.48 8.16
CA PRO A 100 29.23 -16.58 7.65
C PRO A 100 28.61 -15.20 7.40
N ARG A 101 28.16 -14.99 6.16
CA ARG A 101 27.66 -13.67 5.70
C ARG A 101 26.43 -13.22 6.49
N ALA A 102 25.52 -14.13 6.83
CA ALA A 102 24.33 -13.83 7.60
C ALA A 102 24.65 -13.35 9.03
N GLU A 103 25.59 -14.00 9.72
CA GLU A 103 25.95 -13.64 11.11
C GLU A 103 26.55 -12.24 11.17
N GLU A 104 27.48 -11.92 10.27
CA GLU A 104 28.11 -10.60 10.20
C GLU A 104 27.07 -9.52 9.84
N ALA A 105 26.19 -9.81 8.88
CA ALA A 105 25.11 -8.90 8.50
C ALA A 105 24.12 -8.66 9.66
N VAL A 106 23.67 -9.70 10.36
CA VAL A 106 22.79 -9.56 11.55
C VAL A 106 23.45 -8.68 12.60
N ARG A 107 24.73 -8.95 12.92
CA ARG A 107 25.47 -8.20 13.93
C ARG A 107 25.46 -6.70 13.64
N LEU A 108 25.79 -6.31 12.42
CA LEU A 108 25.89 -4.90 12.01
C LEU A 108 24.50 -4.26 11.81
N LEU A 109 23.51 -4.99 11.31
CA LEU A 109 22.13 -4.49 11.16
C LEU A 109 21.52 -4.15 12.52
N LEU A 110 21.77 -4.95 13.56
CA LEU A 110 21.24 -4.72 14.91
C LEU A 110 21.82 -3.49 15.60
N GLU A 111 22.94 -2.94 15.12
CA GLU A 111 23.46 -1.65 15.60
C GLU A 111 22.55 -0.47 15.23
N LEU A 112 21.71 -0.63 14.19
CA LEU A 112 20.82 0.44 13.70
C LEU A 112 19.63 0.69 14.63
N ASN A 113 19.14 -0.35 15.31
CA ASN A 113 17.93 -0.25 16.13
C ASN A 113 17.85 -1.36 17.18
N ASP A 114 18.00 -0.96 18.44
CA ASP A 114 17.91 -1.82 19.63
C ASP A 114 16.50 -2.39 19.91
N GLY A 115 15.47 -1.86 19.22
CA GLY A 115 14.10 -2.39 19.29
C GLY A 115 13.83 -3.60 18.40
N VAL A 116 14.79 -3.99 17.54
CA VAL A 116 14.62 -5.05 16.54
C VAL A 116 15.36 -6.31 16.97
N LYS A 117 14.78 -7.49 16.70
CA LYS A 117 15.46 -8.79 16.90
C LYS A 117 15.91 -9.38 15.57
N GLY A 118 17.17 -9.79 15.50
CA GLY A 118 17.77 -10.35 14.29
C GLY A 118 18.28 -11.76 14.57
N HIS A 119 18.05 -12.66 13.62
CA HIS A 119 18.49 -14.05 13.69
C HIS A 119 19.19 -14.43 12.39
N SER A 120 20.16 -15.34 12.46
CA SER A 120 20.86 -15.90 11.31
C SER A 120 20.78 -17.42 11.36
N ILE A 121 20.57 -18.04 10.21
CA ILE A 121 20.66 -19.49 10.00
C ILE A 121 21.65 -19.69 8.87
N VAL A 122 22.74 -20.40 9.17
CA VAL A 122 23.92 -20.52 8.28
C VAL A 122 24.20 -21.96 7.88
N GLU A 123 23.52 -22.91 8.51
CA GLU A 123 23.72 -24.35 8.33
C GLU A 123 22.89 -24.93 7.20
N LYS A 124 21.83 -24.23 6.79
CA LYS A 124 20.84 -24.71 5.82
C LYS A 124 20.49 -23.64 4.79
N ASP A 125 20.08 -24.10 3.61
CA ASP A 125 19.32 -23.28 2.66
C ASP A 125 17.84 -23.65 2.66
N ILE A 126 17.02 -22.89 1.92
CA ILE A 126 15.56 -23.09 1.89
C ILE A 126 15.17 -24.46 1.36
N GLN A 127 15.89 -25.01 0.37
CA GLN A 127 15.62 -26.35 -0.15
C GLN A 127 15.83 -27.41 0.94
N GLN A 128 16.90 -27.26 1.73
CA GLN A 128 17.17 -28.14 2.87
C GLN A 128 16.14 -27.98 3.98
N VAL A 129 15.69 -26.76 4.29
CA VAL A 129 14.60 -26.54 5.27
C VAL A 129 13.33 -27.28 4.82
N LEU A 130 12.94 -27.11 3.56
CA LEU A 130 11.72 -27.73 3.02
C LEU A 130 11.82 -29.25 2.89
N SER A 131 13.00 -29.80 2.59
CA SER A 131 13.18 -31.25 2.37
C SER A 131 13.54 -32.03 3.64
N SER A 132 14.48 -31.53 4.45
CA SER A 132 15.03 -32.28 5.59
C SER A 132 14.14 -32.25 6.83
N GLU A 133 13.30 -31.23 6.97
CA GLU A 133 12.40 -31.05 8.12
C GLU A 133 10.94 -31.42 7.81
N GLY A 134 10.64 -31.78 6.55
CA GLY A 134 9.30 -32.15 6.10
C GLY A 134 8.25 -31.11 6.51
N GLU A 135 7.14 -31.58 7.11
CA GLU A 135 6.04 -30.71 7.56
C GLU A 135 6.49 -29.63 8.55
N SER A 136 7.46 -29.91 9.42
CA SER A 136 7.92 -28.91 10.40
C SER A 136 8.66 -27.74 9.76
N GLY A 137 9.42 -27.97 8.68
CA GLY A 137 10.05 -26.91 7.91
C GLY A 137 9.03 -26.07 7.15
N VAL A 138 7.99 -26.69 6.60
CA VAL A 138 6.88 -25.99 5.92
C VAL A 138 6.14 -25.06 6.89
N GLU A 139 5.78 -25.55 8.07
CA GLU A 139 5.11 -24.74 9.09
C GLU A 139 6.01 -23.61 9.61
N TRP A 140 7.31 -23.85 9.75
CA TRP A 140 8.27 -22.80 10.10
C TRP A 140 8.29 -21.68 9.05
N VAL A 141 8.36 -22.00 7.75
CA VAL A 141 8.31 -21.02 6.66
C VAL A 141 6.98 -20.25 6.66
N LYS A 142 5.86 -20.93 6.89
CA LYS A 142 4.53 -20.29 6.95
C LYS A 142 4.32 -19.42 8.19
N GLY A 143 5.13 -19.58 9.23
CA GLY A 143 5.03 -18.81 10.48
C GLY A 143 5.51 -17.36 10.38
N PHE A 144 6.21 -16.99 9.30
CA PHE A 144 6.66 -15.63 9.07
C PHE A 144 5.52 -14.73 8.58
N SER A 145 5.63 -13.42 8.82
CA SER A 145 4.67 -12.43 8.34
C SER A 145 4.79 -12.18 6.84
N LEU A 146 6.02 -12.24 6.31
CA LEU A 146 6.35 -12.02 4.91
C LEU A 146 7.74 -12.61 4.62
N ILE A 147 7.95 -13.11 3.40
CA ILE A 147 9.21 -13.69 2.95
C ILE A 147 9.80 -12.83 1.83
N ILE A 148 11.11 -12.58 1.87
CA ILE A 148 11.86 -11.80 0.86
C ILE A 148 12.91 -12.71 0.23
N ALA A 149 12.86 -12.86 -1.10
CA ALA A 149 13.78 -13.68 -1.86
C ALA A 149 14.54 -12.82 -2.89
N HIS A 150 15.86 -12.68 -2.72
CA HIS A 150 16.71 -11.95 -3.67
C HIS A 150 17.63 -12.92 -4.40
N ASN A 151 17.54 -12.95 -5.74
CA ASN A 151 18.32 -13.82 -6.61
C ASN A 151 18.35 -15.29 -6.13
N LEU A 152 17.23 -15.76 -5.58
CA LEU A 152 17.07 -17.14 -5.15
C LEU A 152 17.14 -18.07 -6.37
N GLU A 153 17.82 -19.21 -6.21
CA GLU A 153 17.96 -20.21 -7.27
C GLU A 153 16.58 -20.66 -7.77
N LYS A 154 16.43 -20.83 -9.09
CA LYS A 154 15.14 -21.02 -9.76
C LYS A 154 14.33 -22.17 -9.16
N ASN A 155 14.93 -23.35 -8.99
CA ASN A 155 14.20 -24.51 -8.48
C ASN A 155 13.76 -24.29 -7.02
N ALA A 156 14.60 -23.68 -6.19
CA ALA A 156 14.24 -23.30 -4.83
C ALA A 156 13.07 -22.29 -4.80
N LEU A 157 13.12 -21.28 -5.68
CA LEU A 157 12.10 -20.24 -5.78
C LEU A 157 10.76 -20.80 -6.24
N ASP A 158 10.76 -21.64 -7.29
CA ASP A 158 9.54 -22.24 -7.81
C ASP A 158 8.88 -23.16 -6.76
N GLN A 159 9.68 -23.98 -6.06
CA GLN A 159 9.19 -24.83 -4.97
C GLN A 159 8.57 -24.00 -3.82
N LEU A 160 9.23 -22.91 -3.43
CA LEU A 160 8.73 -22.01 -2.39
C LEU A 160 7.45 -21.30 -2.83
N SER A 161 7.44 -20.78 -4.06
CA SER A 161 6.28 -20.14 -4.68
C SER A 161 5.06 -21.06 -4.68
N ASP A 162 5.23 -22.30 -5.16
CA ASP A 162 4.17 -23.32 -5.22
C ASP A 162 3.61 -23.63 -3.83
N LEU A 163 4.50 -23.83 -2.86
CA LEU A 163 4.14 -24.14 -1.48
C LEU A 163 3.30 -23.02 -0.86
N LEU A 164 3.74 -21.76 -1.02
CA LEU A 164 3.03 -20.62 -0.44
C LEU A 164 1.72 -20.35 -1.19
N TRP A 165 1.68 -20.56 -2.51
CA TRP A 165 0.47 -20.37 -3.30
C TRP A 165 -0.62 -21.42 -3.01
N ALA A 166 -0.23 -22.65 -2.67
CA ALA A 166 -1.15 -23.75 -2.42
C ALA A 166 -2.06 -23.56 -1.19
N ASP A 167 -1.72 -22.65 -0.28
CA ASP A 167 -2.47 -22.40 0.96
C ASP A 167 -2.69 -20.90 1.18
N PHE A 168 -3.95 -20.48 1.26
CA PHE A 168 -4.38 -19.10 1.50
C PHE A 168 -3.93 -18.51 2.85
N LYS A 169 -3.43 -19.34 3.78
CA LYS A 169 -2.85 -18.89 5.05
C LYS A 169 -1.37 -18.53 4.95
N SER A 170 -0.73 -18.87 3.83
CA SER A 170 0.69 -18.64 3.66
C SER A 170 1.02 -17.15 3.58
N PRO A 171 2.20 -16.74 4.06
CA PRO A 171 2.62 -15.35 3.96
C PRO A 171 2.87 -14.92 2.51
N PRO A 172 2.79 -13.60 2.24
CA PRO A 172 3.26 -13.04 0.98
C PRO A 172 4.75 -13.33 0.73
N LEU A 173 5.09 -13.50 -0.54
CA LEU A 173 6.47 -13.67 -1.01
C LEU A 173 6.86 -12.50 -1.91
N VAL A 174 7.87 -11.74 -1.51
CA VAL A 174 8.48 -10.69 -2.34
C VAL A 174 9.68 -11.30 -3.05
N ILE A 175 9.61 -11.36 -4.38
CA ILE A 175 10.67 -11.86 -5.25
C ILE A 175 11.40 -10.68 -5.86
N ILE A 176 12.74 -10.72 -5.80
CA ILE A 176 13.63 -9.76 -6.42
C ILE A 176 14.63 -10.52 -7.28
N ARG A 177 14.70 -10.20 -8.57
CA ARG A 177 15.80 -10.60 -9.45
C ARG A 177 16.57 -9.37 -9.89
N SER A 178 17.89 -9.44 -9.91
CA SER A 178 18.73 -8.33 -10.35
C SER A 178 20.04 -8.80 -10.96
N ALA A 179 20.49 -8.11 -12.00
CA ALA A 179 21.78 -8.32 -12.65
C ALA A 179 22.34 -6.96 -13.11
N GLY A 180 23.43 -6.50 -12.49
CA GLY A 180 24.03 -5.21 -12.79
C GLY A 180 23.08 -4.05 -12.52
N PHE A 181 22.70 -3.34 -13.58
CA PHE A 181 21.76 -2.22 -13.53
C PHE A 181 20.30 -2.59 -13.81
N LEU A 182 20.02 -3.86 -14.12
CA LEU A 182 18.65 -4.35 -14.29
C LEU A 182 18.14 -4.99 -13.01
N ALA A 183 16.86 -4.80 -12.74
CA ALA A 183 16.17 -5.53 -11.70
C ALA A 183 14.68 -5.68 -11.99
N GLU A 184 14.07 -6.60 -11.27
CA GLU A 184 12.62 -6.72 -11.17
C GLU A 184 12.18 -7.10 -9.76
N VAL A 185 10.98 -6.65 -9.40
CA VAL A 185 10.33 -6.90 -8.11
C VAL A 185 8.91 -7.39 -8.38
N PHE A 186 8.52 -8.47 -7.71
CA PHE A 186 7.18 -9.02 -7.75
C PHE A 186 6.72 -9.43 -6.36
N ILE A 187 5.43 -9.26 -6.07
CA ILE A 187 4.84 -9.66 -4.78
C ILE A 187 3.77 -10.71 -5.05
N GLN A 188 4.04 -11.95 -4.65
CA GLN A 188 3.05 -13.02 -4.64
C GLN A 188 2.22 -12.93 -3.36
N PHE A 189 0.91 -12.81 -3.50
CA PHE A 189 -0.07 -12.89 -2.43
C PHE A 189 -1.43 -13.31 -3.00
N HIS A 190 -2.31 -13.91 -2.21
CA HIS A 190 -3.64 -14.28 -2.69
C HIS A 190 -4.58 -13.08 -2.69
N GLU A 191 -4.73 -12.44 -1.54
CA GLU A 191 -5.62 -11.30 -1.35
C GLU A 191 -5.04 -10.32 -0.33
N HIS A 192 -5.13 -9.03 -0.63
CA HIS A 192 -4.64 -7.96 0.23
C HIS A 192 -5.72 -6.86 0.36
N ALA A 193 -6.27 -6.75 1.57
CA ALA A 193 -7.33 -5.80 1.89
C ALA A 193 -6.75 -4.55 2.56
N ILE A 194 -7.10 -3.37 2.03
CA ILE A 194 -6.61 -2.07 2.47
C ILE A 194 -7.80 -1.20 2.88
N ILE A 195 -7.77 -0.75 4.13
CA ILE A 195 -8.75 0.20 4.66
C ILE A 195 -8.29 1.63 4.38
N ASP A 196 -7.03 1.96 4.67
CA ASP A 196 -6.45 3.27 4.43
C ASP A 196 -5.46 3.21 3.27
N SER A 197 -5.95 3.47 2.05
CA SER A 197 -5.11 3.43 0.85
C SER A 197 -4.31 4.71 0.61
N HIS A 198 -4.55 5.77 1.41
CA HIS A 198 -3.96 7.10 1.22
C HIS A 198 -4.09 7.66 -0.20
N ILE A 199 -5.07 7.19 -0.97
CA ILE A 199 -5.40 7.76 -2.27
C ILE A 199 -5.97 9.16 -2.02
N ASP A 200 -5.51 10.14 -2.79
CA ASP A 200 -5.99 11.52 -2.70
C ASP A 200 -7.44 11.60 -3.20
N SER A 201 -8.38 11.41 -2.27
CA SER A 201 -9.81 11.47 -2.48
C SER A 201 -10.43 12.23 -1.32
N THR A 202 -11.11 13.33 -1.61
CA THR A 202 -11.81 14.08 -0.58
C THR A 202 -13.14 13.40 -0.24
N PRO A 203 -13.45 13.15 1.05
CA PRO A 203 -14.77 12.70 1.46
C PRO A 203 -15.88 13.64 0.99
N SER A 204 -17.08 13.09 0.77
CA SER A 204 -18.23 13.92 0.40
C SER A 204 -18.59 14.89 1.52
N LEU A 205 -18.74 16.16 1.16
CA LEU A 205 -19.28 17.20 2.05
C LEU A 205 -20.81 17.15 2.14
N ARG A 206 -21.49 16.24 1.43
CA ARG A 206 -22.96 16.13 1.43
C ARG A 206 -23.69 17.44 1.10
N ILE A 207 -23.10 18.31 0.28
CA ILE A 207 -23.73 19.59 -0.12
C ILE A 207 -25.01 19.34 -0.94
N ASP A 208 -24.99 18.38 -1.86
CA ASP A 208 -26.13 18.02 -2.70
C ASP A 208 -27.26 17.31 -1.93
N LYS A 209 -26.87 16.58 -0.87
CA LYS A 209 -27.72 15.78 0.03
C LYS A 209 -27.44 16.13 1.51
N PRO A 210 -27.73 17.37 1.94
CA PRO A 210 -27.37 17.82 3.28
C PRO A 210 -28.13 17.03 4.34
N PHE A 211 -27.44 16.64 5.40
CA PHE A 211 -28.10 16.05 6.56
C PHE A 211 -28.90 17.13 7.32
N PRO A 212 -29.95 16.77 8.08
CA PRO A 212 -30.91 17.73 8.63
C PRO A 212 -30.26 18.90 9.39
N ALA A 213 -29.30 18.63 10.26
CA ALA A 213 -28.62 19.68 11.03
C ALA A 213 -27.79 20.64 10.17
N LEU A 214 -27.15 20.15 9.09
CA LEU A 214 -26.43 21.01 8.14
C LEU A 214 -27.38 21.91 7.36
N LEU A 215 -28.50 21.34 6.91
CA LEU A 215 -29.54 22.09 6.18
C LEU A 215 -30.15 23.16 7.08
N GLU A 216 -30.57 22.80 8.29
CA GLU A 216 -31.15 23.71 9.27
C GLU A 216 -30.20 24.88 9.58
N ARG A 217 -28.92 24.58 9.87
CA ARG A 217 -27.93 25.62 10.17
C ARG A 217 -27.69 26.55 8.99
N SER A 218 -27.61 26.02 7.77
CA SER A 218 -27.40 26.81 6.55
C SER A 218 -28.60 27.71 6.25
N LEU A 219 -29.82 27.24 6.51
CA LEU A 219 -31.05 28.01 6.32
C LEU A 219 -31.27 29.06 7.42
N ALA A 220 -30.73 28.87 8.61
CA ALA A 220 -30.85 29.81 9.72
C ALA A 220 -29.95 31.06 9.56
N ILE A 221 -28.98 31.05 8.64
CA ILE A 221 -28.10 32.21 8.41
C ILE A 221 -28.88 33.34 7.73
N ASP A 222 -28.89 34.49 8.39
CA ASP A 222 -29.42 35.74 7.84
C ASP A 222 -28.32 36.55 7.15
N PHE A 223 -28.01 36.18 5.90
CA PHE A 223 -26.96 36.83 5.11
C PHE A 223 -27.19 38.34 4.93
N GLU A 224 -28.44 38.79 4.92
CA GLU A 224 -28.79 40.21 4.73
C GLU A 224 -28.34 41.05 5.92
N ASN A 225 -28.59 40.57 7.14
CA ASN A 225 -28.37 41.34 8.38
C ASN A 225 -27.03 41.07 9.08
N LEU A 226 -26.23 40.10 8.62
CA LEU A 226 -24.85 39.93 9.12
C LEU A 226 -24.01 41.18 8.87
N ASP A 227 -23.16 41.56 9.84
CA ASP A 227 -22.16 42.58 9.58
C ASP A 227 -21.14 42.07 8.54
N VAL A 228 -20.42 43.01 7.91
CA VAL A 228 -19.55 42.69 6.78
C VAL A 228 -18.40 41.77 7.19
N THR A 229 -17.94 41.83 8.44
CA THR A 229 -16.89 40.94 8.92
C THR A 229 -17.44 39.52 9.04
N ASP A 230 -18.53 39.32 9.77
CA ASP A 230 -19.09 37.97 9.94
C ASP A 230 -19.58 37.37 8.61
N HIS A 231 -20.14 38.19 7.72
CA HIS A 231 -20.56 37.78 6.37
C HIS A 231 -19.41 37.20 5.52
N GLY A 232 -18.24 37.85 5.51
CA GLY A 232 -17.04 37.39 4.81
C GLY A 232 -16.34 36.19 5.45
N HIS A 233 -16.82 35.72 6.60
CA HIS A 233 -16.26 34.61 7.37
C HIS A 233 -17.22 33.42 7.52
N VAL A 234 -18.30 33.38 6.73
CA VAL A 234 -19.20 32.23 6.65
C VAL A 234 -18.55 31.13 5.80
N PRO A 235 -18.42 29.89 6.30
CA PRO A 235 -17.96 28.73 5.54
C PRO A 235 -18.68 28.55 4.20
N TYR A 236 -17.93 28.29 3.13
CA TYR A 236 -18.50 28.11 1.80
C TYR A 236 -19.56 26.99 1.72
N VAL A 237 -19.43 25.96 2.57
CA VAL A 237 -20.39 24.85 2.62
C VAL A 237 -21.79 25.34 2.98
N PHE A 238 -21.91 26.22 3.97
CA PHE A 238 -23.20 26.79 4.35
C PHE A 238 -23.79 27.67 3.24
N ILE A 239 -22.95 28.45 2.56
CA ILE A 239 -23.34 29.26 1.40
C ILE A 239 -23.90 28.36 0.31
N LEU A 240 -23.18 27.30 -0.06
CA LEU A 240 -23.58 26.38 -1.12
C LEU A 240 -24.87 25.62 -0.81
N VAL A 241 -25.03 25.13 0.43
CA VAL A 241 -26.27 24.46 0.84
C VAL A 241 -27.45 25.43 0.81
N ARG A 242 -27.27 26.67 1.28
CA ARG A 242 -28.30 27.72 1.25
C ARG A 242 -28.75 28.03 -0.18
N VAL A 243 -27.80 28.36 -1.05
CA VAL A 243 -28.08 28.75 -2.44
C VAL A 243 -28.67 27.58 -3.22
N LEU A 244 -28.20 26.35 -2.99
CA LEU A 244 -28.76 25.16 -3.64
C LEU A 244 -30.22 24.92 -3.22
N GLU A 245 -30.55 25.09 -1.95
CA GLU A 245 -31.92 24.92 -1.47
C GLU A 245 -32.86 26.00 -2.04
N GLU A 246 -32.40 27.25 -2.16
CA GLU A 246 -33.16 28.31 -2.82
C GLU A 246 -33.33 28.06 -4.32
N TRP A 247 -32.27 27.63 -5.00
CA TRP A 247 -32.32 27.26 -6.42
C TRP A 247 -33.35 26.17 -6.68
N LYS A 248 -33.34 25.11 -5.86
CA LYS A 248 -34.27 23.99 -5.98
C LYS A 248 -35.74 24.43 -5.87
N LYS A 249 -36.06 25.46 -5.10
CA LYS A 249 -37.44 25.99 -4.97
C LYS A 249 -37.98 26.58 -6.27
N SER A 250 -37.12 27.16 -7.12
CA SER A 250 -37.49 27.74 -8.41
C SER A 250 -37.30 26.80 -9.60
N HIS A 251 -36.74 25.60 -9.39
CA HIS A 251 -36.34 24.67 -10.45
C HIS A 251 -36.85 23.22 -10.20
N ASP A 252 -38.07 23.08 -9.68
CA ASP A 252 -38.74 21.79 -9.44
C ASP A 252 -37.91 20.78 -8.61
N GLY A 253 -37.13 21.29 -7.65
CA GLY A 253 -36.28 20.46 -6.78
C GLY A 253 -34.96 20.02 -7.40
N ASN A 254 -34.65 20.42 -8.64
CA ASN A 254 -33.48 19.95 -9.37
C ASN A 254 -32.25 20.86 -9.16
N PRO A 255 -31.03 20.30 -9.10
CA PRO A 255 -29.80 21.08 -9.10
C PRO A 255 -29.48 21.65 -10.50
N PRO A 256 -28.57 22.63 -10.61
CA PRO A 256 -28.10 23.13 -11.90
C PRO A 256 -27.53 22.01 -12.78
N SER A 257 -28.04 21.87 -14.00
CA SER A 257 -27.70 20.78 -14.92
C SER A 257 -27.02 21.28 -16.19
N THR A 258 -27.56 22.35 -16.79
CA THR A 258 -27.05 22.92 -18.05
C THR A 258 -25.89 23.88 -17.81
N ALA A 259 -25.10 24.16 -18.85
CA ALA A 259 -24.01 25.14 -18.76
C ALA A 259 -24.52 26.55 -18.43
N ALA A 260 -25.72 26.91 -18.91
CA ALA A 260 -26.36 28.18 -18.59
C ALA A 260 -26.76 28.25 -17.11
N GLU A 261 -27.45 27.22 -16.61
CA GLU A 261 -27.85 27.12 -15.20
C GLU A 261 -26.63 27.13 -14.26
N LYS A 262 -25.56 26.41 -14.61
CA LYS A 262 -24.32 26.40 -13.80
C LYS A 262 -23.67 27.78 -13.73
N LYS A 263 -23.69 28.53 -14.83
CA LYS A 263 -23.18 29.91 -14.88
C LYS A 263 -24.07 30.86 -14.07
N GLU A 264 -25.37 30.70 -14.16
CA GLU A 264 -26.34 31.47 -13.39
C GLU A 264 -26.18 31.21 -11.89
N PHE A 265 -26.11 29.94 -11.48
CA PHE A 265 -25.88 29.53 -10.09
C PHE A 265 -24.60 30.14 -9.51
N LYS A 266 -23.49 30.07 -10.25
CA LYS A 266 -22.23 30.73 -9.88
C LYS A 266 -22.38 32.24 -9.73
N SER A 267 -23.17 32.86 -10.60
CA SER A 267 -23.47 34.30 -10.53
C SER A 267 -24.30 34.65 -9.29
N LEU A 268 -25.27 33.79 -8.90
CA LEU A 268 -26.06 33.98 -7.68
C LEU A 268 -25.17 34.02 -6.43
N ILE A 269 -24.22 33.09 -6.32
CA ILE A 269 -23.24 33.06 -5.21
C ILE A 269 -22.45 34.37 -5.16
N LEU A 270 -21.88 34.80 -6.28
CA LEU A 270 -21.04 36.01 -6.31
C LEU A 270 -21.83 37.30 -6.05
N ASN A 271 -23.12 37.31 -6.39
CA ASN A 271 -24.02 38.44 -6.15
C ASN A 271 -24.44 38.59 -4.68
N MET A 272 -24.22 37.56 -3.84
CA MET A 272 -24.45 37.67 -2.39
C MET A 272 -23.37 38.51 -1.68
N ARG A 273 -22.24 38.78 -2.32
CA ARG A 273 -21.15 39.57 -1.74
C ARG A 273 -21.59 40.98 -1.35
N LYS A 274 -21.19 41.42 -0.16
CA LYS A 274 -21.27 42.81 0.31
C LYS A 274 -20.03 43.61 -0.09
N LYS A 275 -18.87 42.96 -0.22
CA LYS A 275 -17.64 43.57 -0.70
C LYS A 275 -16.96 42.69 -1.75
N SER A 276 -16.13 43.32 -2.59
CA SER A 276 -15.43 42.63 -3.67
C SER A 276 -14.35 41.65 -3.19
N ASP A 277 -13.84 41.82 -1.97
CA ASP A 277 -12.72 41.07 -1.38
C ASP A 277 -13.15 39.90 -0.47
N GLU A 278 -14.43 39.50 -0.52
CA GLU A 278 -14.94 38.38 0.27
C GLU A 278 -14.55 37.03 -0.33
N GLU A 279 -13.38 36.52 0.08
CA GLU A 279 -12.78 35.27 -0.42
C GLU A 279 -13.65 34.02 -0.19
N ASN A 280 -14.50 33.99 0.83
CA ASN A 280 -15.39 32.84 1.11
C ASN A 280 -16.44 32.61 0.00
N PHE A 281 -16.92 33.68 -0.66
CA PHE A 281 -17.82 33.55 -1.81
C PHE A 281 -17.09 33.18 -3.10
N GLU A 282 -15.82 33.59 -3.25
CA GLU A 282 -14.97 33.13 -4.35
C GLU A 282 -14.65 31.64 -4.20
N GLU A 283 -14.35 31.21 -2.97
CA GLU A 283 -14.20 29.80 -2.62
C GLU A 283 -15.49 29.01 -2.92
N ALA A 284 -16.66 29.52 -2.50
CA ALA A 284 -17.95 28.91 -2.80
C ALA A 284 -18.19 28.78 -4.32
N GLU A 285 -17.92 29.82 -5.11
CA GLU A 285 -18.06 29.78 -6.56
C GLU A 285 -17.15 28.71 -7.20
N SER A 286 -15.90 28.62 -6.73
CA SER A 286 -14.93 27.64 -7.22
C SER A 286 -15.36 26.19 -6.90
N GLN A 287 -16.01 26.00 -5.74
CA GLN A 287 -16.50 24.71 -5.25
C GLN A 287 -17.96 24.41 -5.63
N ALA A 288 -18.63 25.31 -6.36
CA ALA A 288 -20.05 25.19 -6.71
C ALA A 288 -20.38 23.89 -7.45
N TYR A 289 -19.40 23.27 -8.13
CA TYR A 289 -19.59 22.00 -8.80
C TYR A 289 -20.08 20.88 -7.88
N LYS A 290 -19.75 20.95 -6.58
CA LYS A 290 -20.22 20.01 -5.56
C LYS A 290 -21.75 20.03 -5.38
N CYS A 291 -22.44 21.10 -5.81
CA CYS A 291 -23.90 21.18 -5.75
C CYS A 291 -24.62 20.33 -6.81
N TRP A 292 -23.97 20.06 -7.95
CA TRP A 292 -24.54 19.25 -9.04
C TRP A 292 -23.77 17.96 -9.30
N THR A 293 -22.69 17.71 -8.55
CA THR A 293 -22.09 16.38 -8.44
C THR A 293 -22.85 15.57 -7.38
N SER A 294 -23.70 14.66 -7.84
CA SER A 294 -24.50 13.80 -6.95
C SER A 294 -23.61 12.90 -6.09
N THR A 295 -23.79 12.97 -4.77
CA THR A 295 -23.12 12.06 -3.84
C THR A 295 -23.74 10.67 -3.97
N VAL A 296 -22.94 9.73 -4.47
CA VAL A 296 -23.29 8.32 -4.63
C VAL A 296 -22.14 7.44 -4.13
N VAL A 297 -22.40 6.14 -3.96
CA VAL A 297 -21.32 5.17 -3.73
C VAL A 297 -20.43 5.10 -4.98
N PRO A 298 -19.10 5.33 -4.88
CA PRO A 298 -18.18 5.25 -6.01
C PRO A 298 -18.17 3.87 -6.67
N SER A 299 -17.87 3.80 -7.97
CA SER A 299 -17.81 2.55 -8.74
C SER A 299 -16.83 1.55 -8.14
N ASP A 300 -15.65 2.03 -7.72
CA ASP A 300 -14.59 1.19 -7.14
C ASP A 300 -14.99 0.58 -5.80
N ILE A 301 -15.89 1.23 -5.05
CA ILE A 301 -16.41 0.68 -3.80
C ILE A 301 -17.56 -0.28 -4.09
N LYS A 302 -18.42 0.03 -5.07
CA LYS A 302 -19.50 -0.87 -5.51
C LYS A 302 -18.95 -2.20 -6.02
N SER A 303 -17.81 -2.21 -6.71
CA SER A 303 -17.20 -3.46 -7.20
C SER A 303 -16.81 -4.39 -6.05
N LEU A 304 -16.44 -3.85 -4.88
CA LEU A 304 -16.13 -4.65 -3.68
C LEU A 304 -17.34 -5.43 -3.16
N PHE A 305 -18.56 -4.91 -3.33
CA PHE A 305 -19.78 -5.58 -2.88
C PHE A 305 -19.98 -6.93 -3.59
N ALA A 306 -19.68 -6.99 -4.90
CA ALA A 306 -19.74 -8.22 -5.67
C ALA A 306 -18.71 -9.26 -5.19
N SER A 307 -17.48 -8.82 -4.89
CA SER A 307 -16.41 -9.70 -4.42
C SER A 307 -16.69 -10.33 -3.06
N SER A 308 -17.39 -9.60 -2.18
CA SER A 308 -17.73 -10.07 -0.82
C SER A 308 -18.80 -11.17 -0.76
N ALA A 309 -19.48 -11.46 -1.88
CA ALA A 309 -20.59 -12.42 -1.92
C ALA A 309 -20.14 -13.90 -1.99
N SER A 310 -18.88 -14.17 -2.31
CA SER A 310 -18.36 -15.53 -2.53
C SER A 310 -17.48 -15.98 -1.35
N SER A 311 -18.10 -16.37 -0.24
CA SER A 311 -17.44 -16.63 1.05
C SER A 311 -16.71 -17.98 1.17
N SER A 312 -16.75 -18.86 0.16
CA SER A 312 -16.21 -20.21 0.29
C SER A 312 -14.68 -20.31 0.13
N ASN A 313 -14.01 -19.30 -0.46
CA ASN A 313 -12.58 -19.35 -0.79
C ASN A 313 -11.82 -18.04 -0.46
N THR A 314 -12.12 -17.42 0.69
CA THR A 314 -11.45 -16.19 1.13
C THR A 314 -10.32 -16.49 2.11
N PRO A 315 -9.14 -15.85 1.98
CA PRO A 315 -8.08 -15.97 2.97
C PRO A 315 -8.54 -15.56 4.39
N PRO A 316 -8.14 -16.27 5.46
CA PRO A 316 -8.59 -15.95 6.81
C PRO A 316 -8.26 -14.52 7.27
N HIS A 317 -7.13 -13.95 6.81
CA HIS A 317 -6.68 -12.62 7.21
C HIS A 317 -7.46 -11.46 6.58
N THR A 318 -8.22 -11.70 5.51
CA THR A 318 -9.08 -10.69 4.85
C THR A 318 -10.56 -10.86 5.20
N LYS A 319 -10.95 -11.96 5.85
CA LYS A 319 -12.33 -12.23 6.28
C LYS A 319 -12.97 -11.07 7.07
N PRO A 320 -12.31 -10.42 8.05
CA PRO A 320 -12.84 -9.23 8.71
C PRO A 320 -13.24 -8.11 7.73
N PHE A 321 -12.42 -7.87 6.72
CA PHE A 321 -12.68 -6.84 5.71
C PHE A 321 -13.90 -7.16 4.85
N HIS A 322 -14.07 -8.42 4.43
CA HIS A 322 -15.25 -8.84 3.66
C HIS A 322 -16.56 -8.67 4.44
N ILE A 323 -16.55 -8.95 5.75
CA ILE A 323 -17.70 -8.73 6.62
C ILE A 323 -18.03 -7.23 6.73
N LEU A 324 -17.00 -6.38 6.88
CA LEU A 324 -17.17 -4.92 6.88
C LEU A 324 -17.75 -4.41 5.54
N VAL A 325 -17.25 -4.91 4.41
CA VAL A 325 -17.76 -4.57 3.07
C VAL A 325 -19.20 -5.03 2.91
N LYS A 326 -19.56 -6.22 3.43
CA LYS A 326 -20.95 -6.69 3.40
C LYS A 326 -21.87 -5.80 4.24
N ALA A 327 -21.43 -5.39 5.43
CA ALA A 327 -22.16 -4.42 6.25
C ALA A 327 -22.30 -3.07 5.54
N LEU A 328 -21.29 -2.63 4.78
CA LEU A 328 -21.31 -1.41 3.98
C LEU A 328 -22.30 -1.50 2.81
N GLU A 329 -22.39 -2.64 2.13
CA GLU A 329 -23.41 -2.90 1.11
C GLU A 329 -24.82 -2.78 1.70
N VAL A 330 -25.06 -3.40 2.86
CA VAL A 330 -26.35 -3.30 3.56
C VAL A 330 -26.63 -1.86 3.99
N TYR A 331 -25.64 -1.16 4.57
CA TYR A 331 -25.77 0.25 4.95
C TYR A 331 -26.17 1.11 3.75
N THR A 332 -25.43 1.02 2.64
CA THR A 332 -25.65 1.88 1.46
C THR A 332 -26.97 1.57 0.74
N SER A 333 -27.53 0.38 0.89
CA SER A 333 -28.83 0.00 0.31
C SER A 333 -30.03 0.30 1.23
N THR A 334 -29.84 0.29 2.56
CA THR A 334 -30.95 0.40 3.52
C THR A 334 -31.03 1.73 4.25
N VAL A 335 -29.93 2.49 4.34
CA VAL A 335 -29.86 3.75 5.08
C VAL A 335 -29.95 4.94 4.10
N PRO A 336 -31.04 5.74 4.12
CA PRO A 336 -31.12 6.97 3.34
C PRO A 336 -29.98 7.93 3.73
N PRO A 337 -29.35 8.63 2.77
CA PRO A 337 -29.75 8.79 1.37
C PRO A 337 -29.02 7.83 0.39
N ASN A 338 -28.69 6.61 0.83
CA ASN A 338 -28.02 5.58 0.04
C ASN A 338 -26.61 5.96 -0.41
N THR A 339 -25.83 6.46 0.55
CA THR A 339 -24.45 6.93 0.38
C THR A 339 -23.53 6.21 1.35
N LEU A 340 -22.22 6.33 1.15
CA LEU A 340 -21.24 5.88 2.14
C LEU A 340 -21.43 6.63 3.48
N PRO A 341 -21.12 6.00 4.62
CA PRO A 341 -21.05 6.68 5.92
C PRO A 341 -20.22 7.97 5.84
N LEU A 342 -20.65 9.00 6.57
CA LEU A 342 -19.98 10.29 6.57
C LEU A 342 -18.62 10.23 7.28
N SER A 343 -17.58 10.72 6.62
CA SER A 343 -16.31 11.08 7.27
C SER A 343 -16.42 12.50 7.85
N SER A 344 -15.93 12.70 9.07
CA SER A 344 -15.89 14.01 9.72
C SER A 344 -14.73 14.90 9.26
N THR A 345 -13.92 14.43 8.30
CA THR A 345 -12.79 15.18 7.75
C THR A 345 -13.30 16.29 6.85
N LEU A 346 -12.90 17.53 7.16
CA LEU A 346 -13.23 18.72 6.40
C LEU A 346 -11.95 19.33 5.80
N PRO A 347 -12.01 19.91 4.59
CA PRO A 347 -10.92 20.71 4.06
C PRO A 347 -10.74 22.00 4.87
N ASP A 348 -9.62 22.67 4.68
CA ASP A 348 -9.49 24.06 5.09
C ASP A 348 -10.47 24.93 4.30
N MET A 349 -10.95 26.01 4.91
CA MET A 349 -11.90 26.93 4.29
C MET A 349 -11.85 28.31 4.92
N LYS A 350 -12.19 29.34 4.14
CA LYS A 350 -12.24 30.73 4.60
C LYS A 350 -13.43 30.92 5.54
N ALA A 351 -13.14 30.93 6.84
CA ALA A 351 -14.15 31.07 7.88
C ALA A 351 -13.57 31.69 9.16
N SER A 352 -14.43 32.20 10.03
CA SER A 352 -14.01 32.54 11.40
C SER A 352 -13.75 31.26 12.19
N THR A 353 -12.91 31.33 13.22
CA THR A 353 -12.66 30.18 14.11
C THR A 353 -13.95 29.62 14.70
N LYS A 354 -14.91 30.49 15.04
CA LYS A 354 -16.20 30.08 15.59
C LYS A 354 -17.03 29.28 14.58
N GLU A 355 -17.19 29.79 13.37
CA GLU A 355 -17.99 29.13 12.33
C GLU A 355 -17.33 27.82 11.85
N TYR A 356 -15.99 27.80 11.77
CA TYR A 356 -15.24 26.59 11.41
C TYR A 356 -15.40 25.47 12.45
N VAL A 357 -15.30 25.82 13.74
CA VAL A 357 -15.52 24.84 14.83
C VAL A 357 -16.97 24.34 14.85
N GLU A 358 -17.93 25.20 14.52
CA GLU A 358 -19.34 24.81 14.45
C GLU A 358 -19.60 23.79 13.34
N ILE A 359 -19.15 24.05 12.12
CA ILE A 359 -19.30 23.08 11.02
C ILE A 359 -18.56 21.76 11.32
N GLN A 360 -17.35 21.83 11.90
CA GLN A 360 -16.61 20.64 12.32
C GLN A 360 -17.42 19.80 13.32
N ARG A 361 -18.10 20.44 14.28
CA ARG A 361 -18.98 19.75 15.23
C ARG A 361 -20.15 19.08 14.54
N LEU A 362 -20.83 19.76 13.61
CA LEU A 362 -21.97 19.18 12.87
C LEU A 362 -21.59 17.90 12.11
N TYR A 363 -20.44 17.91 11.41
CA TYR A 363 -19.96 16.72 10.69
C TYR A 363 -19.50 15.62 11.64
N LYS A 364 -18.87 15.98 12.77
CA LYS A 364 -18.47 15.02 13.80
C LYS A 364 -19.69 14.33 14.39
N ASP A 365 -20.68 15.09 14.85
CA ASP A 365 -21.91 14.56 15.46
C ASP A 365 -22.62 13.63 14.47
N ARG A 366 -22.77 14.06 13.21
CA ARG A 366 -23.38 13.24 12.16
C ARG A 366 -22.58 11.96 11.85
N SER A 367 -21.25 12.04 11.81
CA SER A 367 -20.39 10.87 11.58
C SER A 367 -20.54 9.82 12.70
N VAL A 368 -20.72 10.26 13.94
CA VAL A 368 -20.94 9.36 15.09
C VAL A 368 -22.29 8.65 15.00
N GLU A 369 -23.35 9.37 14.63
CA GLU A 369 -24.68 8.77 14.40
C GLU A 369 -24.66 7.69 13.30
N GLU A 370 -24.06 8.03 12.14
CA GLU A 370 -23.95 7.12 11.00
C GLU A 370 -23.07 5.91 11.33
N LYS A 371 -21.98 6.12 12.09
CA LYS A 371 -21.13 5.05 12.59
C LYS A 371 -21.87 4.09 13.52
N ASN A 372 -22.67 4.60 14.45
CA ASN A 372 -23.46 3.75 15.35
C ASN A 372 -24.50 2.93 14.57
N THR A 373 -25.11 3.54 13.56
CA THR A 373 -26.01 2.85 12.63
C THR A 373 -25.27 1.72 11.89
N PHE A 374 -24.07 2.00 11.38
CA PHE A 374 -23.23 0.98 10.74
C PHE A 374 -22.85 -0.15 11.70
N LYS A 375 -22.47 0.14 12.95
CA LYS A 375 -22.17 -0.87 13.98
C LYS A 375 -23.35 -1.80 14.24
N GLY A 376 -24.58 -1.26 14.28
CA GLY A 376 -25.79 -2.07 14.42
C GLY A 376 -26.00 -3.03 13.25
N ILE A 377 -25.76 -2.57 12.01
CA ILE A 377 -25.82 -3.41 10.81
C ILE A 377 -24.72 -4.48 10.83
N LEU A 378 -23.49 -4.10 11.16
CA LEU A 378 -22.36 -5.01 11.24
C LEU A 378 -22.62 -6.15 12.25
N ALA A 379 -23.16 -5.84 13.43
CA ALA A 379 -23.49 -6.85 14.42
C ALA A 379 -24.52 -7.87 13.90
N ASN A 380 -25.49 -7.44 13.10
CA ASN A 380 -26.44 -8.34 12.46
C ASN A 380 -25.77 -9.21 11.39
N VAL A 381 -24.90 -8.63 10.56
CA VAL A 381 -24.15 -9.38 9.52
C VAL A 381 -23.25 -10.44 10.14
N ILE A 382 -22.49 -10.11 11.20
CA ILE A 382 -21.66 -11.06 11.95
C ILE A 382 -22.52 -12.23 12.48
N LYS A 383 -23.68 -11.91 13.06
CA LYS A 383 -24.61 -12.91 13.59
C LYS A 383 -25.20 -13.81 12.50
N GLU A 384 -25.59 -13.23 11.36
CA GLU A 384 -26.15 -13.98 10.22
C GLU A 384 -25.14 -14.93 9.59
N GLN A 385 -23.86 -14.54 9.58
CA GLN A 385 -22.76 -15.37 9.07
C GLN A 385 -22.23 -16.37 10.11
N GLY A 386 -22.69 -16.30 11.37
CA GLY A 386 -22.26 -17.21 12.44
C GLY A 386 -20.83 -16.95 12.93
N GLU A 387 -20.35 -15.72 12.79
CA GLU A 387 -19.00 -15.30 13.18
C GLU A 387 -18.93 -14.82 14.64
N ASP A 388 -17.72 -14.76 15.20
CA ASP A 388 -17.49 -14.22 16.54
C ASP A 388 -17.87 -12.72 16.62
N PRO A 389 -18.72 -12.29 17.57
CA PRO A 389 -19.02 -10.88 17.83
C PRO A 389 -17.78 -9.99 18.04
N ASN A 390 -16.67 -10.56 18.50
CA ASN A 390 -15.41 -9.85 18.75
C ASN A 390 -14.38 -10.03 17.63
N LEU A 391 -14.77 -10.57 16.47
CA LEU A 391 -13.88 -10.77 15.32
C LEU A 391 -13.24 -9.46 14.84
N ILE A 392 -13.96 -8.34 15.01
CA ILE A 392 -13.54 -7.02 14.55
C ILE A 392 -13.60 -6.06 15.74
N ASP A 393 -12.47 -5.47 16.09
CA ASP A 393 -12.37 -4.51 17.17
C ASP A 393 -12.92 -3.12 16.76
N ASP A 394 -13.21 -2.28 17.76
CA ASP A 394 -13.77 -0.95 17.56
C ASP A 394 -12.85 0.01 16.81
N GLU A 395 -11.53 -0.12 16.93
CA GLU A 395 -10.56 0.73 16.23
C GLU A 395 -10.58 0.43 14.72
N THR A 396 -10.64 -0.85 14.36
CA THR A 396 -10.80 -1.31 12.98
C THR A 396 -12.11 -0.81 12.37
N ILE A 397 -13.22 -0.86 13.11
CA ILE A 397 -14.52 -0.35 12.64
C ILE A 397 -14.45 1.16 12.42
N ASP A 398 -13.88 1.90 13.37
CA ASP A 398 -13.75 3.35 13.30
C ASP A 398 -12.90 3.77 12.08
N SER A 399 -11.77 3.09 11.85
CA SER A 399 -10.93 3.28 10.67
C SER A 399 -11.66 2.95 9.37
N PHE A 400 -12.41 1.84 9.33
CA PHE A 400 -13.17 1.42 8.15
C PHE A 400 -14.23 2.45 7.76
N VAL A 401 -15.02 2.94 8.72
CA VAL A 401 -16.06 3.93 8.47
C VAL A 401 -15.45 5.26 8.00
N LYS A 402 -14.35 5.70 8.64
CA LYS A 402 -13.63 6.91 8.24
C LYS A 402 -13.14 6.83 6.79
N ASN A 403 -12.63 5.67 6.39
CA ASN A 403 -11.95 5.45 5.12
C ASN A 403 -12.81 4.68 4.10
N SER A 404 -14.13 4.58 4.29
CA SER A 404 -15.02 3.79 3.42
C SER A 404 -15.06 4.23 1.96
N HIS A 405 -14.54 5.43 1.66
CA HIS A 405 -14.45 6.04 0.33
C HIS A 405 -13.19 5.66 -0.44
N VAL A 406 -12.19 5.07 0.21
CA VAL A 406 -10.85 4.75 -0.35
C VAL A 406 -10.45 3.30 -0.10
N LEU A 407 -11.40 2.41 0.15
CA LEU A 407 -11.15 0.98 0.34
C LEU A 407 -10.57 0.36 -0.93
N ARG A 408 -9.68 -0.62 -0.76
CA ARG A 408 -9.15 -1.45 -1.85
C ARG A 408 -9.09 -2.92 -1.42
N LEU A 409 -9.38 -3.80 -2.37
CA LEU A 409 -9.16 -5.23 -2.26
C LEU A 409 -8.37 -5.65 -3.48
N LEU A 410 -7.14 -6.08 -3.27
CA LEU A 410 -6.24 -6.53 -4.32
C LEU A 410 -6.23 -8.05 -4.35
N SER A 411 -6.26 -8.61 -5.55
CA SER A 411 -6.07 -10.04 -5.78
C SER A 411 -4.73 -10.23 -6.48
N GLY A 412 -3.79 -10.89 -5.80
CA GLY A 412 -2.47 -11.08 -6.36
C GLY A 412 -2.43 -12.27 -7.33
N LYS A 413 -1.24 -12.50 -7.88
CA LYS A 413 -0.96 -13.58 -8.81
C LYS A 413 0.18 -14.45 -8.29
N LYS A 414 0.18 -15.71 -8.70
CA LYS A 414 1.30 -16.61 -8.45
C LYS A 414 2.51 -16.14 -9.26
N TRP A 415 3.69 -16.24 -8.67
CA TRP A 415 4.95 -16.05 -9.38
C TRP A 415 5.03 -16.96 -10.62
N GLY A 416 5.48 -16.39 -11.73
CA GLY A 416 5.60 -17.07 -13.02
C GLY A 416 4.34 -16.99 -13.90
N TRP A 417 3.26 -16.35 -13.43
CA TRP A 417 2.00 -16.31 -14.17
C TRP A 417 2.11 -15.66 -15.56
N VAL A 418 3.00 -14.68 -15.74
CA VAL A 418 3.22 -14.03 -17.05
C VAL A 418 3.83 -15.02 -18.03
N ASP A 419 4.83 -15.80 -17.60
CA ASP A 419 5.51 -16.78 -18.45
C ASP A 419 4.56 -17.92 -18.89
N GLU A 420 3.55 -18.23 -18.08
CA GLU A 420 2.54 -19.26 -18.38
C GLU A 420 1.40 -18.76 -19.30
N ASP A 421 1.13 -17.45 -19.30
CA ASP A 421 0.03 -16.84 -20.06
C ASP A 421 0.49 -16.30 -21.41
N LYS A 422 0.35 -17.14 -22.45
CA LYS A 422 0.70 -16.79 -23.84
C LYS A 422 -0.05 -15.56 -24.36
N ALA A 423 -1.30 -15.34 -23.91
CA ALA A 423 -2.08 -14.18 -24.34
C ALA A 423 -1.51 -12.91 -23.71
N ALA A 424 -1.19 -12.96 -22.41
CA ALA A 424 -0.51 -11.87 -21.72
C ALA A 424 0.85 -11.55 -22.37
N LEU A 425 1.69 -12.55 -22.65
CA LEU A 425 2.98 -12.32 -23.32
C LEU A 425 2.82 -11.61 -24.68
N THR A 426 1.83 -12.02 -25.47
CA THR A 426 1.54 -11.41 -26.78
C THR A 426 1.08 -9.95 -26.63
N GLU A 427 0.18 -9.67 -25.69
CA GLU A 427 -0.30 -8.32 -25.41
C GLU A 427 0.83 -7.41 -24.89
N ARG A 428 1.66 -7.92 -23.98
CA ARG A 428 2.75 -7.16 -23.35
C ARG A 428 3.92 -6.91 -24.29
N ALA A 429 4.17 -7.80 -25.25
CA ALA A 429 5.12 -7.52 -26.32
C ALA A 429 4.74 -6.27 -27.13
N GLN A 430 3.45 -5.92 -27.21
CA GLN A 430 2.97 -4.75 -27.93
C GLN A 430 2.81 -3.51 -27.04
N THR A 431 2.41 -3.69 -25.79
CA THR A 431 2.01 -2.58 -24.88
C THR A 431 3.09 -2.22 -23.85
N SER A 432 4.04 -3.11 -23.57
CA SER A 432 5.01 -3.02 -22.48
C SER A 432 6.32 -3.73 -22.85
N SER A 433 6.78 -3.55 -24.08
CA SER A 433 7.91 -4.29 -24.68
C SER A 433 9.19 -4.18 -23.85
N LYS A 434 9.50 -3.00 -23.33
CA LYS A 434 10.69 -2.76 -22.51
C LYS A 434 10.62 -3.52 -21.18
N GLN A 435 9.50 -3.44 -20.48
CA GLN A 435 9.26 -4.21 -19.25
C GLN A 435 9.43 -5.71 -19.53
N LEU A 436 8.78 -6.20 -20.59
CA LEU A 436 8.84 -7.60 -20.96
C LEU A 436 10.25 -8.03 -21.34
N GLY A 437 11.01 -7.19 -22.04
CA GLY A 437 12.41 -7.48 -22.40
C GLY A 437 13.31 -7.67 -21.18
N ILE A 438 13.21 -6.78 -20.18
CA ILE A 438 13.94 -6.90 -18.91
C ILE A 438 13.53 -8.18 -18.17
N HIS A 439 12.23 -8.45 -18.09
CA HIS A 439 11.69 -9.64 -17.45
C HIS A 439 12.25 -10.93 -18.07
N LEU A 440 12.22 -11.03 -19.41
CA LEU A 440 12.72 -12.18 -20.15
C LEU A 440 14.23 -12.36 -20.01
N ALA A 441 15.01 -11.27 -20.03
CA ALA A 441 16.46 -11.34 -19.82
C ALA A 441 16.80 -11.90 -18.43
N LEU A 442 16.11 -11.45 -17.38
CA LEU A 442 16.29 -11.94 -16.01
C LEU A 442 15.75 -13.37 -15.80
N SER A 443 14.67 -13.75 -16.51
CA SER A 443 14.17 -15.12 -16.57
C SER A 443 15.14 -16.09 -17.23
N ALA A 444 15.68 -15.71 -18.39
CA ALA A 444 16.72 -16.47 -19.08
C ALA A 444 17.96 -16.67 -18.19
N LEU A 445 18.43 -15.59 -17.56
CA LEU A 445 19.59 -15.61 -16.68
C LEU A 445 19.39 -16.56 -15.49
N SER A 446 18.23 -16.50 -14.83
CA SER A 446 17.89 -17.39 -13.72
C SER A 446 17.85 -18.86 -14.15
N SER A 447 17.27 -19.16 -15.33
CA SER A 447 17.24 -20.51 -15.89
C SER A 447 18.63 -21.04 -16.21
N LEU A 448 19.48 -20.26 -16.88
CA LEU A 448 20.85 -20.64 -17.21
C LEU A 448 21.70 -20.83 -15.96
N HIS A 449 21.53 -19.97 -14.95
CA HIS A 449 22.23 -20.12 -13.68
C HIS A 449 21.86 -21.43 -12.96
N ALA A 450 20.57 -21.79 -12.96
CA ALA A 450 20.11 -23.07 -12.41
C ALA A 450 20.73 -24.27 -13.16
N LYS A 451 20.75 -24.23 -14.50
CA LYS A 451 21.40 -25.27 -15.32
C LYS A 451 22.89 -25.39 -15.03
N HIS A 452 23.59 -24.25 -14.87
CA HIS A 452 25.01 -24.23 -14.49
C HIS A 452 25.24 -24.81 -13.11
N ALA A 453 24.44 -24.42 -12.12
CA ALA A 453 24.53 -24.92 -10.75
C ALA A 453 24.35 -26.46 -10.70
N GLN A 454 23.37 -26.99 -11.43
CA GLN A 454 23.15 -28.44 -11.56
C GLN A 454 24.34 -29.15 -12.22
N ALA A 455 24.92 -28.55 -13.27
CA ALA A 455 26.10 -29.09 -13.94
C ALA A 455 27.34 -29.10 -13.01
N GLN A 456 27.54 -28.05 -12.21
CA GLN A 456 28.63 -27.98 -11.23
C GLN A 456 28.44 -28.98 -10.09
N ALA A 457 27.23 -29.15 -9.57
CA ALA A 457 26.93 -30.14 -8.53
C ALA A 457 27.26 -31.57 -9.01
N THR A 458 26.99 -31.87 -10.28
CA THR A 458 27.35 -33.17 -10.88
C THR A 458 28.87 -33.35 -10.99
N LYS A 459 29.60 -32.28 -11.33
CA LYS A 459 31.07 -32.28 -11.50
C LYS A 459 31.86 -32.23 -10.20
N GLN A 460 31.36 -31.62 -9.11
CA GLN A 460 32.03 -31.64 -7.80
C GLN A 460 32.21 -33.05 -7.22
N SER A 461 31.41 -34.01 -7.68
CA SER A 461 31.64 -35.45 -7.46
C SER A 461 32.95 -35.98 -8.08
N GLN A 462 33.62 -35.19 -8.92
CA GLN A 462 34.84 -35.50 -9.67
C GLN A 462 35.81 -34.31 -9.67
N GLU A 463 36.54 -34.09 -8.56
CA GLU A 463 37.75 -33.23 -8.40
C GLU A 463 37.99 -32.10 -9.44
N GLY A 464 36.99 -31.25 -9.68
CA GLY A 464 37.06 -30.13 -10.63
C GLY A 464 36.89 -28.78 -9.95
N GLN A 465 37.66 -27.78 -10.37
CA GLN A 465 37.44 -26.38 -9.99
C GLN A 465 36.06 -25.92 -10.48
N ASN A 466 35.31 -25.20 -9.63
CA ASN A 466 34.05 -24.57 -10.03
C ASN A 466 34.34 -23.53 -11.12
N ALA A 467 33.71 -23.67 -12.27
CA ALA A 467 33.79 -22.65 -13.32
C ALA A 467 32.88 -21.47 -12.98
N ASP A 468 33.37 -20.25 -13.21
CA ASP A 468 32.57 -19.03 -13.08
C ASP A 468 31.37 -19.08 -14.04
N PHE A 469 30.24 -18.52 -13.60
CA PHE A 469 29.03 -18.43 -14.42
C PHE A 469 29.11 -17.20 -15.33
N THR A 470 29.37 -17.44 -16.61
CA THR A 470 29.47 -16.40 -17.65
C THR A 470 28.66 -16.82 -18.88
N PRO A 471 27.33 -16.57 -18.89
CA PRO A 471 26.48 -16.95 -20.02
C PRO A 471 26.79 -16.12 -21.27
N SER A 472 26.70 -16.72 -22.45
CA SER A 472 26.86 -16.00 -23.72
C SER A 472 25.59 -15.22 -24.09
N LEU A 473 25.73 -14.21 -24.97
CA LEU A 473 24.58 -13.47 -25.51
C LEU A 473 23.63 -14.40 -26.27
N GLU A 474 24.18 -15.36 -27.02
CA GLU A 474 23.41 -16.35 -27.78
C GLU A 474 22.62 -17.28 -26.86
N GLU A 475 23.23 -17.73 -25.76
CA GLU A 475 22.56 -18.57 -24.75
C GLU A 475 21.40 -17.83 -24.08
N LEU A 476 21.63 -16.60 -23.62
CA LEU A 476 20.60 -15.76 -23.01
C LEU A 476 19.46 -15.44 -23.98
N THR A 477 19.81 -15.06 -25.22
CA THR A 477 18.82 -14.76 -26.26
C THR A 477 17.95 -15.98 -26.57
N ALA A 478 18.57 -17.16 -26.71
CA ALA A 478 17.85 -18.39 -27.00
C ALA A 478 16.91 -18.77 -25.85
N GLU A 479 17.38 -18.68 -24.61
CA GLU A 479 16.57 -19.01 -23.42
C GLU A 479 15.41 -18.02 -23.23
N ALA A 480 15.64 -16.72 -23.46
CA ALA A 480 14.61 -15.69 -23.38
C ALA A 480 13.53 -15.86 -24.46
N LYS A 481 13.94 -16.09 -25.72
CA LYS A 481 13.01 -16.31 -26.83
C LYS A 481 12.21 -17.61 -26.67
N ALA A 482 12.73 -18.61 -25.96
CA ALA A 482 12.00 -19.85 -25.68
C ALA A 482 10.77 -19.66 -24.77
N ILE A 483 10.69 -18.55 -24.03
CA ILE A 483 9.53 -18.20 -23.21
C ILE A 483 8.41 -17.58 -24.07
N LEU A 484 8.77 -16.88 -25.15
CA LEU A 484 7.81 -16.21 -26.02
C LEU A 484 6.98 -17.21 -26.85
N PRO A 485 5.70 -16.92 -27.12
CA PRO A 485 4.91 -17.70 -28.08
C PRO A 485 5.47 -17.62 -29.50
N ASP A 486 5.23 -18.65 -30.30
CA ASP A 486 5.65 -18.70 -31.71
C ASP A 486 5.13 -17.49 -32.50
N GLY A 487 6.04 -16.78 -33.17
CA GLY A 487 5.73 -15.63 -34.02
C GLY A 487 5.58 -14.29 -33.29
N VAL A 488 5.80 -14.25 -31.97
CA VAL A 488 5.89 -12.99 -31.21
C VAL A 488 7.32 -12.47 -31.27
N GLU A 489 7.48 -11.24 -31.73
CA GLU A 489 8.77 -10.54 -31.77
C GLU A 489 8.74 -9.34 -30.83
N LEU A 490 9.88 -9.05 -30.21
CA LEU A 490 10.11 -7.85 -29.42
C LEU A 490 10.91 -6.84 -30.23
N PRO A 491 10.74 -5.52 -29.99
CA PRO A 491 11.63 -4.50 -30.52
C PRO A 491 13.08 -4.84 -30.16
N GLU A 492 13.94 -4.96 -31.18
CA GLU A 492 15.32 -5.43 -31.01
C GLU A 492 16.11 -4.55 -30.03
N GLU A 493 15.94 -3.23 -30.06
CA GLU A 493 16.74 -2.30 -29.24
C GLU A 493 16.57 -2.54 -27.73
N ASP A 494 15.35 -2.47 -27.19
CA ASP A 494 15.11 -2.64 -25.75
C ASP A 494 15.47 -4.05 -25.26
N PHE A 495 15.12 -5.07 -26.05
CA PHE A 495 15.36 -6.46 -25.70
C PHE A 495 16.85 -6.81 -25.74
N ASP A 496 17.56 -6.41 -26.80
CA ASP A 496 18.98 -6.68 -26.96
C ASP A 496 19.81 -5.91 -25.93
N ASN A 497 19.41 -4.68 -25.57
CA ASN A 497 20.03 -3.93 -24.48
C ASN A 497 19.88 -4.67 -23.14
N ALA A 498 18.69 -5.21 -22.86
CA ALA A 498 18.45 -5.97 -21.63
C ALA A 498 19.28 -7.27 -21.57
N ILE A 499 19.33 -8.02 -22.67
CA ILE A 499 20.17 -9.22 -22.81
C ILE A 499 21.66 -8.86 -22.67
N GLY A 500 22.08 -7.76 -23.31
CA GLY A 500 23.43 -7.24 -23.25
C GLY A 500 23.88 -6.94 -21.82
N GLU A 501 23.04 -6.26 -21.04
CA GLU A 501 23.36 -5.93 -19.65
C GLU A 501 23.36 -7.17 -18.74
N ALA A 502 22.42 -8.10 -18.94
CA ALA A 502 22.40 -9.38 -18.23
C ALA A 502 23.66 -10.23 -18.51
N ALA A 503 24.15 -10.24 -19.75
CA ALA A 503 25.40 -10.93 -20.13
C ALA A 503 26.65 -10.20 -19.60
N ARG A 504 26.63 -8.86 -19.58
CA ARG A 504 27.74 -8.03 -19.08
C ARG A 504 27.96 -8.21 -17.58
N SER A 505 26.89 -8.46 -16.82
CA SER A 505 26.92 -8.43 -15.36
C SER A 505 25.98 -9.46 -14.69
N PRO A 506 26.11 -10.76 -15.03
CA PRO A 506 25.13 -11.82 -14.72
C PRO A 506 24.95 -12.09 -13.22
N THR A 507 25.94 -11.78 -12.40
CA THR A 507 25.94 -12.04 -10.95
C THR A 507 26.22 -10.78 -10.14
N ALA A 508 26.29 -9.62 -10.80
CA ALA A 508 26.71 -8.38 -10.13
C ALA A 508 25.57 -7.82 -9.28
N ASP A 509 25.82 -7.72 -7.96
CA ASP A 509 25.00 -6.98 -7.01
C ASP A 509 25.67 -5.62 -6.73
N LEU A 510 25.38 -4.64 -7.59
CA LEU A 510 26.03 -3.33 -7.54
C LEU A 510 25.49 -2.50 -6.35
N PRO A 511 26.33 -1.77 -5.60
CA PRO A 511 25.88 -1.00 -4.43
C PRO A 511 24.75 0.00 -4.73
N ASN A 512 24.77 0.63 -5.91
CA ASN A 512 23.75 1.60 -6.29
C ASN A 512 22.40 0.92 -6.61
N THR A 513 22.44 -0.20 -7.33
CA THR A 513 21.25 -1.03 -7.60
C THR A 513 20.68 -1.58 -6.30
N ALA A 514 21.53 -2.13 -5.44
CA ALA A 514 21.19 -2.63 -4.11
C ALA A 514 20.55 -1.55 -3.23
N ALA A 515 21.08 -0.33 -3.22
CA ALA A 515 20.55 0.76 -2.43
C ALA A 515 19.16 1.21 -2.91
N LEU A 516 18.94 1.30 -4.23
CA LEU A 516 17.64 1.64 -4.80
C LEU A 516 16.61 0.55 -4.50
N LEU A 517 16.94 -0.71 -4.81
CA LEU A 517 16.09 -1.86 -4.50
C LEU A 517 15.79 -1.94 -3.01
N GLY A 518 16.78 -1.65 -2.18
CA GLY A 518 16.62 -1.52 -0.74
C GLY A 518 15.52 -0.55 -0.33
N GLY A 519 15.39 0.59 -1.01
CA GLY A 519 14.33 1.56 -0.73
C GLY A 519 12.97 1.13 -1.27
N VAL A 520 12.92 0.74 -2.55
CA VAL A 520 11.68 0.34 -3.23
C VAL A 520 11.05 -0.86 -2.53
N VAL A 521 11.81 -1.94 -2.35
CA VAL A 521 11.30 -3.19 -1.81
C VAL A 521 10.93 -3.06 -0.33
N ALA A 522 11.73 -2.35 0.48
CA ALA A 522 11.38 -2.13 1.88
C ALA A 522 10.06 -1.38 2.02
N GLN A 523 9.81 -0.39 1.17
CA GLN A 523 8.54 0.33 1.20
C GLN A 523 7.37 -0.59 0.82
N GLU A 524 7.52 -1.43 -0.21
CA GLU A 524 6.48 -2.41 -0.57
C GLU A 524 6.22 -3.42 0.57
N VAL A 525 7.26 -3.88 1.25
CA VAL A 525 7.13 -4.74 2.43
C VAL A 525 6.37 -4.02 3.56
N ILE A 526 6.66 -2.74 3.82
CA ILE A 526 5.92 -1.94 4.82
C ILE A 526 4.45 -1.83 4.43
N LYS A 527 4.11 -1.57 3.16
CA LYS A 527 2.71 -1.54 2.71
C LYS A 527 2.00 -2.86 2.98
N MET A 528 2.64 -3.97 2.63
CA MET A 528 2.08 -5.32 2.85
C MET A 528 1.86 -5.64 4.33
N ILE A 529 2.79 -5.24 5.22
CA ILE A 529 2.69 -5.49 6.66
C ILE A 529 1.63 -4.58 7.30
N THR A 530 1.67 -3.29 6.99
CA THR A 530 0.79 -2.28 7.60
C THR A 530 -0.63 -2.32 7.04
N LYS A 531 -0.83 -2.92 5.85
CA LYS A 531 -2.08 -2.88 5.09
C LYS A 531 -2.54 -1.45 4.80
N GLN A 532 -1.56 -0.56 4.59
CA GLN A 532 -1.75 0.84 4.25
C GLN A 532 -1.02 1.16 2.95
N TYR A 533 -1.55 2.12 2.20
CA TYR A 533 -1.15 2.43 0.82
C TYR A 533 -1.39 1.25 -0.14
N VAL A 534 -1.31 1.53 -1.43
CA VAL A 534 -1.48 0.51 -2.48
C VAL A 534 -0.08 -0.03 -2.86
N PRO A 535 0.18 -1.34 -2.68
CA PRO A 535 1.41 -1.96 -3.17
C PRO A 535 1.43 -2.03 -4.70
N ILE A 536 2.61 -2.25 -5.26
CA ILE A 536 2.79 -2.51 -6.70
C ILE A 536 1.95 -3.73 -7.11
N ASP A 537 1.29 -3.62 -8.27
CA ASP A 537 0.47 -4.69 -8.87
C ASP A 537 1.08 -5.10 -10.22
N GLY A 538 1.71 -6.27 -10.27
CA GLY A 538 2.46 -6.77 -11.43
C GLY A 538 3.98 -6.86 -11.20
N TYR A 539 4.74 -7.07 -12.28
CA TYR A 539 6.21 -7.10 -12.18
C TYR A 539 6.75 -5.69 -12.34
N CYS A 540 7.30 -5.10 -11.29
CA CYS A 540 8.01 -3.83 -11.42
C CYS A 540 9.41 -4.09 -11.96
N THR A 541 9.67 -3.66 -13.19
CA THR A 541 10.98 -3.74 -13.83
C THR A 541 11.70 -2.42 -13.71
N ILE A 542 13.03 -2.50 -13.54
CA ILE A 542 13.91 -1.38 -13.25
C ILE A 542 15.11 -1.47 -14.18
N ASP A 543 15.42 -0.35 -14.82
CA ASP A 543 16.58 -0.16 -15.67
C ASP A 543 17.35 1.09 -15.21
N LEU A 544 18.48 0.86 -14.53
CA LEU A 544 19.33 1.94 -14.02
C LEU A 544 20.37 2.43 -15.02
N VAL A 545 20.46 1.83 -16.21
CA VAL A 545 21.21 2.42 -17.31
C VAL A 545 20.48 3.68 -17.78
N GLU A 546 19.15 3.60 -17.90
CA GLU A 546 18.30 4.71 -18.34
C GLU A 546 17.59 5.48 -17.22
N THR A 547 17.75 5.06 -15.95
CA THR A 547 17.02 5.62 -14.80
C THR A 547 15.51 5.53 -15.00
N TRP A 548 15.03 4.33 -15.33
CA TRP A 548 13.65 4.06 -15.69
C TRP A 548 13.05 2.91 -14.88
N THR A 549 11.75 2.99 -14.64
CA THR A 549 10.97 1.93 -14.01
C THR A 549 9.65 1.76 -14.73
N GLY A 550 9.19 0.53 -14.87
CA GLY A 550 7.87 0.20 -15.42
C GLY A 550 7.22 -0.92 -14.63
N VAL A 551 5.91 -1.10 -14.83
CA VAL A 551 5.18 -2.26 -14.31
C VAL A 551 4.64 -3.05 -15.49
N LEU A 552 4.96 -4.34 -15.50
CA LEU A 552 4.43 -5.34 -16.43
C LEU A 552 3.10 -5.87 -15.87
#